data_AF-A0A9P5UUG2-F1
#
_entry.id   AF-A0A9P5UUG2-F1
#
_cell.length_a   1.000
_cell.length_b   1.000
_cell.length_c   1.000
_cell.angle_alpha   90.00
_cell.angle_beta   90.00
_cell.angle_gamma   90.00
#
_symmetry.space_group_name_H-M   'P 1'
#
loop_
_entity.id
_entity.type
_entity.pdbx_description
1 polymer ?
#
loop_
_entity_poly.entity_id
_entity_poly.type
_entity_poly.pdbx_seq_one_letter_code
_entity_poly.pdbx_strand_id
1 'polypeptide(L)'
;MRGQEWIVVICDTEADVKVASDAQPDDIIISGDSDMLGYVNIHTLWRPVSKTVILVYFLPDMLKTIGLSRAQLTTLAVVSKNDYQRNIKGLGPASYFGVIKGIRGLSDPRLIVAAYLSDPTVITKNKQEATFNDSIRVFIEMKQQQVMDPFRPNPTQAVYHALQKRFLDLCQKRESLKDVKGSEAKPRPVEEPI
;
A
#
# COMPACT_ATOMS: atom_id res chain seq x y z
N MET A 1 12.33 -19.42 2.48
CA MET A 1 11.18 -19.41 3.41
C MET A 1 11.21 -20.62 4.36
N ARG A 2 11.19 -21.87 3.88
CA ARG A 2 11.49 -23.01 4.78
C ARG A 2 12.97 -23.02 5.18
N GLY A 3 13.24 -23.27 6.46
CA GLY A 3 14.60 -23.33 7.03
C GLY A 3 15.16 -22.00 7.55
N GLN A 4 14.37 -20.91 7.53
CA GLN A 4 14.77 -19.59 8.04
C GLN A 4 13.78 -19.03 9.08
N GLU A 5 12.94 -19.89 9.68
CA GLU A 5 11.97 -19.51 10.72
C GLU A 5 10.93 -18.45 10.30
N TRP A 6 10.67 -18.30 8.99
CA TRP A 6 9.64 -17.38 8.49
C TRP A 6 8.26 -17.97 8.74
N ILE A 7 7.39 -17.17 9.36
CA ILE A 7 5.95 -17.46 9.47
C ILE A 7 5.29 -17.05 8.16
N VAL A 8 4.60 -17.98 7.51
CA VAL A 8 3.83 -17.73 6.29
C VAL A 8 2.35 -17.83 6.62
N VAL A 9 1.63 -16.71 6.47
CA VAL A 9 0.19 -16.63 6.68
C VAL A 9 -0.50 -16.58 5.32
N ILE A 10 -1.50 -17.44 5.13
CA ILE A 10 -2.36 -17.42 3.95
C ILE A 10 -3.64 -16.69 4.34
N CYS A 11 -3.96 -15.63 3.59
CA CYS A 11 -5.12 -14.79 3.86
C CYS A 11 -6.32 -15.30 3.04
N ASP A 12 -7.49 -15.31 3.68
CA ASP A 12 -8.77 -15.65 3.04
C ASP A 12 -9.26 -14.56 2.08
N THR A 13 -8.80 -13.32 2.29
CA THR A 13 -9.06 -12.12 1.47
C THR A 13 -7.74 -11.47 1.08
N GLU A 14 -7.74 -10.16 0.80
CA GLU A 14 -6.54 -9.40 0.46
C GLU A 14 -5.52 -9.34 1.61
N ALA A 15 -4.25 -9.55 1.26
CA ALA A 15 -3.17 -9.56 2.24
C ALA A 15 -3.03 -8.22 2.96
N ASP A 16 -3.30 -7.12 2.26
CA ASP A 16 -3.17 -5.75 2.75
C ASP A 16 -4.02 -5.51 4.01
N VAL A 17 -5.26 -6.00 4.02
CA VAL A 17 -6.17 -5.89 5.16
C VAL A 17 -5.65 -6.69 6.35
N LYS A 18 -5.16 -7.91 6.10
CA LYS A 18 -4.62 -8.76 7.17
C LYS A 18 -3.33 -8.18 7.75
N VAL A 19 -2.44 -7.69 6.90
CA VAL A 19 -1.22 -6.99 7.31
C VAL A 19 -1.56 -5.75 8.14
N ALA A 20 -2.50 -4.92 7.68
CA ALA A 20 -2.94 -3.74 8.43
C ALA A 20 -3.60 -4.09 9.77
N SER A 21 -4.35 -5.20 9.85
CA SER A 21 -4.98 -5.67 11.08
C SER A 21 -3.96 -6.20 12.09
N ASP A 22 -2.89 -6.84 11.63
CA ASP A 22 -1.87 -7.45 12.49
C ASP A 22 -0.75 -6.46 12.87
N ALA A 23 -0.55 -5.42 12.05
CA ALA A 23 0.51 -4.43 12.20
C ALA A 23 0.46 -3.72 13.56
N GLN A 24 1.61 -3.73 14.24
CA GLN A 24 1.88 -2.94 15.43
C GLN A 24 2.62 -1.64 15.08
N PRO A 25 2.61 -0.62 15.96
CA PRO A 25 3.23 0.67 15.68
C PRO A 25 4.72 0.61 15.31
N ASP A 26 5.47 -0.35 15.86
CA ASP A 26 6.91 -0.49 15.63
C ASP A 26 7.25 -1.40 14.43
N ASP A 27 6.24 -1.98 13.78
CA ASP A 27 6.45 -2.86 12.64
C ASP A 27 6.87 -2.09 11.38
N ILE A 28 7.70 -2.74 10.57
CA ILE A 28 8.06 -2.28 9.23
C ILE A 28 7.30 -3.12 8.22
N ILE A 29 6.39 -2.47 7.49
CA ILE A 29 5.64 -3.14 6.43
C ILE A 29 6.41 -2.98 5.11
N ILE A 30 6.59 -4.08 4.38
CA ILE A 30 7.24 -4.07 3.06
C ILE A 30 6.17 -4.40 2.01
N SER A 31 5.78 -3.42 1.20
CA SER A 31 4.83 -3.63 0.10
C SER A 31 5.13 -2.69 -1.06
N GLY A 32 4.87 -3.17 -2.29
CA GLY A 32 4.85 -2.30 -3.48
C GLY A 32 3.57 -1.47 -3.57
N ASP A 33 2.54 -1.85 -2.82
CA ASP A 33 1.25 -1.20 -2.82
C ASP A 33 1.26 0.08 -1.96
N SER A 34 0.77 1.17 -2.55
CA SER A 34 0.63 2.44 -1.84
C SER A 34 -0.62 2.52 -0.97
N ASP A 35 -1.58 1.62 -1.18
CA ASP A 35 -2.83 1.57 -0.40
C ASP A 35 -2.54 1.28 1.08
N MET A 36 -1.39 0.66 1.36
CA MET A 36 -0.84 0.48 2.72
C MET A 36 -0.72 1.78 3.51
N LEU A 37 -0.52 2.93 2.85
CA LEU A 37 -0.47 4.23 3.52
C LEU A 37 -1.83 4.66 4.09
N GLY A 38 -2.94 4.13 3.56
CA GLY A 38 -4.30 4.47 3.96
C GLY A 38 -4.75 3.86 5.28
N TYR A 39 -4.18 2.72 5.68
CA TYR A 39 -4.60 2.01 6.90
C TYR A 39 -4.04 2.64 8.17
N VAL A 40 -4.90 2.85 9.17
CA VAL A 40 -4.56 3.60 10.39
C VAL A 40 -3.41 3.01 11.21
N ASN A 41 -3.24 1.69 11.19
CA ASN A 41 -2.24 0.98 12.01
C ASN A 41 -0.82 0.97 11.42
N ILE A 42 -0.64 1.29 10.13
CA ILE A 42 0.66 1.18 9.46
C ILE A 42 1.51 2.43 9.66
N HIS A 43 2.54 2.39 10.51
CA HIS A 43 3.34 3.57 10.82
C HIS A 43 4.60 3.70 9.96
N THR A 44 5.15 2.56 9.50
CA THR A 44 6.33 2.53 8.63
C THR A 44 6.06 1.65 7.42
N LEU A 45 6.23 2.23 6.23
CA LEU A 45 6.13 1.50 4.96
C LEU A 45 7.46 1.60 4.20
N TRP A 46 8.02 0.46 3.87
CA TRP A 46 9.11 0.31 2.93
C TRP A 46 8.52 -0.11 1.58
N ARG A 47 8.66 0.76 0.59
CA ARG A 47 8.12 0.55 -0.75
C ARG A 47 9.23 0.27 -1.75
N PRO A 48 9.46 -0.99 -2.15
CA PRO A 48 10.41 -1.31 -3.19
C PRO A 48 9.90 -0.74 -4.52
N VAL A 49 10.61 0.22 -5.09
CA VAL A 49 10.28 0.81 -6.41
C VAL A 49 11.17 0.24 -7.52
N SER A 50 12.28 -0.40 -7.15
CA SER A 50 13.11 -1.19 -8.04
C SER A 50 13.86 -2.27 -7.26
N LYS A 51 14.73 -3.03 -7.93
CA LYS A 51 15.58 -4.05 -7.27
C LYS A 51 16.59 -3.47 -6.29
N THR A 52 16.89 -2.19 -6.39
CA THR A 52 17.97 -1.54 -5.63
C THR A 52 17.51 -0.30 -4.87
N VAL A 53 16.25 0.11 -5.04
CA VAL A 53 15.71 1.33 -4.44
C VAL A 53 14.46 0.99 -3.67
N ILE A 54 14.46 1.39 -2.39
CA ILE A 54 13.32 1.33 -1.48
C ILE A 54 13.04 2.75 -1.04
N LEU A 55 11.79 3.19 -1.20
CA LEU A 55 11.30 4.43 -0.59
C LEU A 55 10.82 4.11 0.82
N VAL A 56 11.34 4.82 1.81
CA VAL A 56 10.98 4.63 3.22
C VAL A 56 10.04 5.75 3.63
N TYR A 57 8.83 5.37 4.02
CA TYR A 57 7.81 6.27 4.53
C TYR A 57 7.65 6.01 6.01
N PHE A 58 8.10 6.96 6.83
CA PHE A 58 7.69 7.05 8.22
C PHE A 58 6.51 8.00 8.30
N LEU A 59 5.32 7.47 8.56
CA LEU A 59 4.08 8.21 8.37
C LEU A 59 3.93 9.40 9.31
N PRO A 60 4.34 9.36 10.59
CA PRO A 60 4.26 10.54 11.46
C PRO A 60 5.00 11.76 10.87
N ASP A 61 6.21 11.56 10.37
CA ASP A 61 7.01 12.64 9.76
C ASP A 61 6.44 13.07 8.40
N MET A 62 5.98 12.11 7.60
CA MET A 62 5.34 12.40 6.31
C MET A 62 4.09 13.25 6.52
N LEU A 63 3.20 12.85 7.43
CA LEU A 63 1.95 13.54 7.77
C LEU A 63 2.22 14.96 8.27
N LYS A 64 3.22 15.11 9.15
CA LYS A 64 3.69 16.42 9.61
C LYS A 64 4.17 17.30 8.46
N THR A 65 4.94 16.73 7.53
CA THR A 65 5.51 17.44 6.38
C THR A 65 4.44 17.92 5.41
N ILE A 66 3.47 17.06 5.08
CA ILE A 66 2.38 17.41 4.15
C ILE A 66 1.24 18.19 4.83
N GLY A 67 1.26 18.28 6.16
CA GLY A 67 0.26 18.97 6.97
C GLY A 67 -1.10 18.29 6.92
N LEU A 68 -1.12 16.96 7.05
CA LEU A 68 -2.34 16.16 7.14
C LEU A 68 -2.40 15.41 8.47
N SER A 69 -3.62 15.19 8.96
CA SER A 69 -3.89 14.20 9.99
C SER A 69 -3.91 12.79 9.40
N ARG A 70 -3.75 11.79 10.27
CA ARG A 70 -3.92 10.38 9.91
C ARG A 70 -5.29 10.12 9.28
N ALA A 71 -6.34 10.70 9.87
CA ALA A 71 -7.69 10.55 9.39
C ALA A 71 -7.88 11.13 7.97
N GLN A 72 -7.29 12.30 7.70
CA GLN A 72 -7.31 12.90 6.36
C GLN A 72 -6.59 12.02 5.34
N LEU A 73 -5.44 11.42 5.69
CA LEU A 73 -4.74 10.49 4.79
C LEU A 73 -5.58 9.24 4.49
N THR A 74 -6.22 8.64 5.50
CA THR A 74 -7.15 7.53 5.27
C THR A 74 -8.31 7.94 4.38
N THR A 75 -8.89 9.14 4.58
CA THR A 75 -9.93 9.67 3.70
C THR A 75 -9.44 9.86 2.26
N LEU A 76 -8.18 10.28 2.05
CA LEU A 76 -7.59 10.36 0.72
C LEU A 76 -7.55 9.00 0.04
N ALA A 77 -7.15 7.93 0.75
CA ALA A 77 -7.17 6.57 0.20
C ALA A 77 -8.60 6.15 -0.19
N VAL A 78 -9.60 6.48 0.64
CA VAL A 78 -11.02 6.18 0.40
C VAL A 78 -11.58 6.87 -0.85
N VAL A 79 -11.34 8.17 -1.02
CA VAL A 79 -11.97 8.95 -2.12
C VAL A 79 -11.16 8.95 -3.41
N SER A 80 -9.88 8.57 -3.33
CA SER A 80 -9.04 8.37 -4.51
C SER A 80 -9.53 7.19 -5.32
N LYS A 81 -9.06 7.10 -6.57
CA LYS A 81 -9.28 5.88 -7.35
C LYS A 81 -8.50 4.75 -6.67
N ASN A 82 -9.24 3.77 -6.16
CA ASN A 82 -8.72 2.53 -5.59
C ASN A 82 -9.43 1.33 -6.24
N ASP A 83 -9.08 0.12 -5.80
CA ASP A 83 -9.62 -1.12 -6.37
C ASP A 83 -11.10 -1.36 -6.01
N TYR A 84 -11.61 -0.70 -4.98
CA TYR A 84 -12.99 -0.84 -4.52
C TYR A 84 -13.92 0.19 -5.18
N GLN A 85 -13.42 1.40 -5.44
CA GLN A 85 -14.22 2.45 -6.05
C GLN A 85 -13.39 3.45 -6.87
N ARG A 86 -14.02 3.96 -7.93
CA ARG A 86 -13.48 5.08 -8.69
C ARG A 86 -13.67 6.39 -7.92
N ASN A 87 -12.75 7.32 -8.14
CA ASN A 87 -12.94 8.70 -7.71
C ASN A 87 -14.07 9.39 -8.50
N ILE A 88 -14.60 10.48 -7.95
CA ILE A 88 -15.59 11.32 -8.63
C ILE A 88 -14.99 11.91 -9.92
N LYS A 89 -15.71 11.75 -11.03
CA LYS A 89 -15.26 12.20 -12.36
C LYS A 89 -14.99 13.70 -12.37
N GLY A 90 -13.81 14.11 -12.86
CA GLY A 90 -13.41 15.51 -12.93
C GLY A 90 -12.83 16.09 -11.63
N LEU A 91 -12.62 15.24 -10.61
CA LEU A 91 -11.83 15.57 -9.42
C LEU A 91 -10.54 14.76 -9.43
N GLY A 92 -9.43 15.43 -9.72
CA GLY A 92 -8.09 14.83 -9.71
C GLY A 92 -7.43 14.91 -8.33
N PRO A 93 -6.19 14.39 -8.20
CA PRO A 93 -5.49 14.33 -6.93
C PRO A 93 -5.34 15.64 -6.18
N ALA A 94 -4.98 16.71 -6.88
CA ALA A 94 -4.87 18.02 -6.27
C ALA A 94 -6.22 18.54 -5.72
N SER A 95 -7.34 18.19 -6.37
CA SER A 95 -8.67 18.68 -5.98
C SER A 95 -9.14 18.04 -4.69
N TYR A 96 -9.16 16.72 -4.60
CA TYR A 96 -9.59 16.05 -3.37
C TYR A 96 -8.59 16.29 -2.23
N PHE A 97 -7.29 16.44 -2.52
CA PHE A 97 -6.29 16.81 -1.53
C PHE A 97 -6.58 18.19 -0.95
N GLY A 98 -6.87 19.19 -1.80
CA GLY A 98 -7.19 20.55 -1.36
C GLY A 98 -8.41 20.62 -0.45
N VAL A 99 -9.52 19.95 -0.86
CA VAL A 99 -10.75 19.91 -0.07
C VAL A 99 -10.51 19.21 1.27
N ILE A 100 -9.94 18.00 1.26
CA ILE A 100 -9.73 17.21 2.48
C ILE A 100 -8.78 17.91 3.45
N LYS A 101 -7.70 18.52 2.96
CA LYS A 101 -6.77 19.30 3.79
C LYS A 101 -7.45 20.50 4.45
N GLY A 102 -8.47 21.08 3.82
CA GLY A 102 -9.27 22.17 4.36
C GLY A 102 -10.20 21.75 5.50
N ILE A 103 -10.60 20.48 5.58
CA ILE A 103 -11.48 19.95 6.61
C ILE A 103 -10.68 19.76 7.91
N ARG A 104 -10.99 20.54 8.96
CA ARG A 104 -10.28 20.51 10.24
C ARG A 104 -11.18 20.07 11.39
N GLY A 105 -10.56 19.62 12.49
CA GLY A 105 -11.25 19.28 13.74
C GLY A 105 -11.94 17.91 13.76
N LEU A 106 -11.85 17.14 12.68
CA LEU A 106 -12.39 15.79 12.58
C LEU A 106 -11.28 14.75 12.68
N SER A 107 -11.46 13.76 13.55
CA SER A 107 -10.55 12.63 13.75
C SER A 107 -11.08 11.31 13.17
N ASP A 108 -12.37 11.22 12.85
CA ASP A 108 -12.95 10.05 12.19
C ASP A 108 -12.94 10.25 10.66
N PRO A 109 -12.23 9.39 9.89
CA PRO A 109 -12.22 9.46 8.44
C PRO A 109 -13.62 9.43 7.81
N ARG A 110 -14.62 8.78 8.42
CA ARG A 110 -16.01 8.74 7.91
C ARG A 110 -16.65 10.12 7.91
N LEU A 111 -16.43 10.88 8.97
CA LEU A 111 -16.94 12.26 9.07
C LEU A 111 -16.25 13.17 8.05
N ILE A 112 -14.96 12.94 7.78
CA ILE A 112 -14.22 13.68 6.74
C ILE A 112 -14.75 13.33 5.34
N VAL A 113 -15.07 12.05 5.06
CA VAL A 113 -15.71 11.67 3.79
C VAL A 113 -17.06 12.37 3.64
N ALA A 114 -17.90 12.38 4.68
CA ALA A 114 -19.19 13.06 4.66
C ALA A 114 -19.04 14.58 4.42
N ALA A 115 -18.07 15.22 5.07
CA ALA A 115 -17.76 16.63 4.85
C ALA A 115 -17.21 16.88 3.43
N TYR A 116 -16.37 16.00 2.90
CA TYR A 116 -15.88 16.06 1.52
C TYR A 116 -17.03 15.96 0.50
N LEU A 117 -17.96 15.02 0.70
CA LEU A 117 -19.14 14.85 -0.17
C LEU A 117 -20.11 16.03 -0.09
N SER A 118 -20.07 16.78 1.02
CA SER A 118 -20.89 17.99 1.24
C SER A 118 -20.23 19.28 0.72
N ASP A 119 -18.98 19.21 0.25
CA ASP A 119 -18.28 20.39 -0.26
C ASP A 119 -18.90 20.83 -1.62
N PRO A 120 -19.19 22.12 -1.84
CA PRO A 120 -19.81 22.60 -3.08
C PRO A 120 -19.05 22.23 -4.36
N THR A 121 -17.71 22.20 -4.29
CA THR A 121 -16.86 21.82 -5.43
C THR A 121 -16.95 20.33 -5.76
N VAL A 122 -17.37 19.53 -4.79
CA VAL A 122 -17.54 18.08 -4.90
C VAL A 122 -18.98 17.75 -5.31
N ILE A 123 -19.99 18.33 -4.65
CA ILE A 123 -21.41 18.15 -4.96
C ILE A 123 -21.68 18.39 -6.45
N THR A 124 -21.19 19.50 -6.99
CA THR A 124 -21.40 19.89 -8.40
C THR A 124 -20.86 18.87 -9.41
N LYS A 125 -19.89 18.04 -8.99
CA LYS A 125 -19.26 17.00 -9.83
C LYS A 125 -19.73 15.59 -9.50
N ASN A 126 -20.29 15.36 -8.30
CA ASN A 126 -20.76 14.05 -7.84
C ASN A 126 -22.11 13.63 -8.44
N LYS A 127 -22.23 13.68 -9.78
CA LYS A 127 -23.47 13.36 -10.52
C LYS A 127 -23.93 11.91 -10.38
N GLN A 128 -23.03 11.03 -9.93
CA GLN A 128 -23.28 9.59 -9.75
C GLN A 128 -23.57 9.24 -8.30
N GLU A 129 -23.69 10.25 -7.42
CA GLU A 129 -24.00 10.06 -6.00
C GLU A 129 -23.05 9.05 -5.32
N ALA A 130 -21.75 9.17 -5.61
CA ALA A 130 -20.75 8.31 -5.03
C ALA A 130 -20.77 8.41 -3.49
N THR A 131 -20.89 7.25 -2.83
CA THR A 131 -20.96 7.14 -1.35
C THR A 131 -19.66 6.64 -0.73
N PHE A 132 -18.81 5.95 -1.50
CA PHE A 132 -17.53 5.37 -1.04
C PHE A 132 -17.68 4.28 0.02
N ASN A 133 -18.85 3.67 0.15
CA ASN A 133 -19.15 2.67 1.19
C ASN A 133 -18.20 1.45 1.13
N ASP A 134 -17.86 0.96 -0.06
CA ASP A 134 -16.96 -0.19 -0.19
C ASP A 134 -15.53 0.16 0.24
N SER A 135 -15.02 1.32 -0.20
CA SER A 135 -13.70 1.81 0.22
C SER A 135 -13.65 2.12 1.72
N ILE A 136 -14.72 2.67 2.31
CA ILE A 136 -14.87 2.87 3.76
C ILE A 136 -14.77 1.53 4.49
N ARG A 137 -15.52 0.52 4.03
CA ARG A 137 -15.53 -0.81 4.64
C ARG A 137 -14.13 -1.44 4.66
N VAL A 138 -13.34 -1.21 3.61
CA VAL A 138 -11.98 -1.77 3.56
C VAL A 138 -10.97 -0.94 4.36
N PHE A 139 -10.81 0.35 4.05
CA PHE A 139 -9.74 1.15 4.66
C PHE A 139 -9.98 1.52 6.12
N ILE A 140 -11.25 1.66 6.53
CA ILE A 140 -11.61 2.11 7.88
C ILE A 140 -12.06 0.93 8.75
N GLU A 141 -12.89 0.04 8.22
CA GLU A 141 -13.39 -1.11 8.99
C GLU A 141 -12.50 -2.34 8.89
N MET A 142 -11.52 -2.35 7.98
CA MET A 142 -10.66 -3.50 7.70
C MET A 142 -11.48 -4.77 7.40
N LYS A 143 -12.60 -4.58 6.70
CA LYS A 143 -13.53 -5.64 6.33
C LYS A 143 -13.61 -5.78 4.82
N GLN A 144 -13.22 -6.94 4.35
CA GLN A 144 -13.47 -7.36 2.98
C GLN A 144 -14.32 -8.63 3.02
N GLN A 145 -15.40 -8.65 2.24
CA GLN A 145 -16.17 -9.87 2.08
C GLN A 145 -15.44 -10.76 1.07
N GLN A 146 -15.26 -12.04 1.40
CA GLN A 146 -14.96 -13.03 0.37
C GLN A 146 -16.10 -13.01 -0.64
N VAL A 147 -15.78 -12.85 -1.92
CA VAL A 147 -16.66 -13.38 -2.95
C VAL A 147 -16.61 -14.89 -2.77
N MET A 148 -17.61 -15.47 -2.11
CA MET A 148 -17.78 -16.92 -2.08
C MET A 148 -18.06 -17.36 -3.51
N ASP A 149 -17.01 -17.79 -4.20
CA ASP A 149 -17.16 -18.56 -5.43
C ASP A 149 -17.30 -20.02 -5.01
N PRO A 150 -18.52 -20.61 -5.06
CA PRO A 150 -18.75 -22.00 -4.68
C PRO A 150 -17.99 -23.01 -5.56
N PHE A 151 -17.36 -22.55 -6.64
CA PHE A 151 -16.52 -23.35 -7.53
C PHE A 151 -15.03 -23.09 -7.37
N ARG A 152 -14.59 -22.22 -6.45
CA ARG A 152 -13.15 -22.01 -6.21
C ARG A 152 -12.58 -23.29 -5.61
N PRO A 153 -11.78 -24.09 -6.36
CA PRO A 153 -11.12 -25.24 -5.78
C PRO A 153 -10.15 -24.70 -4.74
N ASN A 154 -10.13 -25.27 -3.53
CA ASN A 154 -9.17 -24.86 -2.50
C ASN A 154 -7.73 -25.10 -3.03
N PRO A 155 -7.00 -24.07 -3.51
CA PRO A 155 -5.81 -24.29 -4.31
C PRO A 155 -4.57 -24.10 -3.43
N THR A 156 -4.70 -24.29 -2.11
CA THR A 156 -3.69 -23.86 -1.12
C THR A 156 -2.32 -24.45 -1.43
N GLN A 157 -2.27 -25.74 -1.79
CA GLN A 157 -1.02 -26.39 -2.17
C GLN A 157 -0.50 -25.92 -3.53
N ALA A 158 -1.35 -25.77 -4.55
CA ALA A 158 -0.93 -25.34 -5.88
C ALA A 158 -0.40 -23.88 -5.88
N VAL A 159 -1.09 -22.99 -5.18
CA VAL A 159 -0.68 -21.58 -5.00
C VAL A 159 0.59 -21.50 -4.16
N TYR A 160 0.69 -22.28 -3.06
CA TYR A 160 1.90 -22.34 -2.27
C TYR A 160 3.09 -22.86 -3.08
N HIS A 161 2.92 -23.94 -3.85
CA HIS A 161 3.97 -24.47 -4.73
C HIS A 161 4.38 -23.45 -5.81
N ALA A 162 3.42 -22.72 -6.39
CA ALA A 162 3.71 -21.66 -7.36
C ALA A 162 4.48 -20.49 -6.73
N LEU A 163 4.07 -20.04 -5.54
CA LEU A 163 4.76 -18.97 -4.80
C LEU A 163 6.15 -19.42 -4.33
N GLN A 164 6.29 -20.65 -3.84
CA GLN A 164 7.56 -21.24 -3.45
C GLN A 164 8.50 -21.37 -4.64
N LYS A 165 8.00 -21.83 -5.80
CA LYS A 165 8.76 -21.89 -7.05
C LYS A 165 9.22 -20.49 -7.47
N ARG A 166 8.31 -19.51 -7.51
CA ARG A 166 8.64 -18.13 -7.86
C ARG A 166 9.67 -17.51 -6.92
N PHE A 167 9.58 -17.81 -5.62
CA PHE A 167 10.58 -17.39 -4.63
C PHE A 167 11.95 -18.02 -4.91
N LEU A 168 12.01 -19.33 -5.17
CA LEU A 168 13.25 -20.03 -5.51
C LEU A 168 13.87 -19.50 -6.82
N ASP A 169 13.06 -19.25 -7.84
CA ASP A 169 13.49 -18.65 -9.11
C ASP A 169 14.10 -17.26 -8.88
N LEU A 170 13.50 -16.45 -8.00
CA LEU A 170 14.03 -15.14 -7.62
C LEU A 170 15.34 -15.25 -6.83
N CYS A 171 15.48 -16.25 -5.94
CA CYS A 171 16.72 -16.52 -5.23
C CYS A 171 17.84 -16.95 -6.19
N GLN A 172 17.58 -17.89 -7.11
CA GLN A 172 18.56 -18.31 -8.12
C GLN A 172 18.98 -17.15 -9.02
N LYS A 173 18.01 -16.33 -9.45
CA LYS A 173 18.28 -15.13 -10.25
C LYS A 173 19.12 -14.10 -9.48
N ARG A 174 19.00 -14.02 -8.16
CA ARG A 174 19.84 -13.15 -7.32
C ARG A 174 21.28 -13.67 -7.25
N GLU A 175 21.47 -14.96 -7.06
CA GLU A 175 22.81 -15.56 -7.01
C GLU A 175 23.53 -15.43 -8.35
N SER A 176 22.85 -15.72 -9.47
CA SER A 176 23.46 -15.52 -10.80
C SER A 176 23.82 -14.06 -11.09
N LEU A 177 23.09 -13.09 -10.54
CA LEU A 177 23.44 -11.67 -10.64
C LEU A 177 24.62 -11.25 -9.74
N LYS A 178 24.90 -11.98 -8.65
CA LYS A 178 26.10 -11.77 -7.82
C LYS A 178 27.35 -12.31 -8.53
N ASP A 179 27.26 -13.46 -9.18
CA ASP A 179 28.37 -14.08 -9.91
C ASP A 179 28.82 -13.24 -11.13
N VAL A 180 27.88 -12.59 -11.80
CA VAL A 180 28.17 -11.66 -12.91
C VAL A 180 28.83 -10.36 -12.41
N LYS A 181 28.48 -9.85 -11.22
CA LYS A 181 29.12 -8.64 -10.66
C LYS A 181 30.47 -8.93 -9.98
N GLY A 182 30.72 -10.17 -9.54
CA GLY A 182 31.99 -10.59 -8.98
C GLY A 182 33.11 -10.77 -10.02
N SER A 183 32.80 -10.82 -11.31
CA SER A 183 33.76 -11.06 -12.39
C SER A 183 34.22 -9.80 -13.15
N GLU A 184 33.66 -8.61 -12.86
CA GLU A 184 34.04 -7.35 -13.53
C GLU A 184 34.96 -6.41 -12.70
N ALA A 185 35.41 -6.82 -11.51
CA ALA A 185 36.37 -6.04 -10.74
C ALA A 185 37.82 -6.35 -11.16
N LYS A 186 38.23 -5.88 -12.35
CA LYS A 186 39.67 -5.70 -12.63
C LYS A 186 40.14 -4.39 -11.97
N PRO A 187 41.19 -4.39 -11.13
CA PRO A 187 41.74 -3.16 -10.60
C PRO A 187 42.32 -2.32 -11.73
N ARG A 188 41.98 -1.03 -11.73
CA ARG A 188 42.53 -0.02 -12.64
C ARG A 188 44.01 0.19 -12.27
N PRO A 189 44.96 0.23 -13.22
CA PRO A 189 46.37 0.48 -12.88
C PRO A 189 46.49 1.86 -12.26
N VAL A 190 47.22 1.96 -11.15
CA VAL A 190 47.58 3.22 -10.52
C VAL A 190 48.66 3.87 -11.40
N GLU A 191 48.37 5.03 -11.98
CA GLU A 191 49.39 5.86 -12.62
C GLU A 191 50.24 6.49 -11.52
N GLU A 192 51.55 6.23 -11.56
CA GLU A 192 52.53 6.87 -10.66
C GLU A 192 52.73 8.34 -11.07
N PRO A 193 52.82 9.27 -10.10
CA PRO A 193 53.02 10.68 -10.40
C PRO A 193 54.47 10.96 -10.78
N ILE A 194 54.66 11.79 -11.82
CA ILE A 194 55.92 12.47 -12.15
C ILE A 194 55.98 13.80 -11.39
#